data_AF-A0A5C1HAD9-F1
#
_entry.id   AF-A0A5C1HAD9-F1
#
_cell.length_a   1.000
_cell.length_b   1.000
_cell.length_c   1.000
_cell.angle_alpha   90.00
_cell.angle_beta   90.00
_cell.angle_gamma   90.00
#
_symmetry.space_group_name_H-M   'P 1'
#
loop_
_entity.id
_entity.type
_entity.pdbx_description
1 polymer ?
#
loop_
_entity_poly.entity_id
_entity_poly.type
_entity_poly.pdbx_seq_one_letter_code
_entity_poly.pdbx_strand_id
1 'polypeptide(L)'
;MIINYNIKYFFSKKIYLEHKVISYFFKKNFNFNLYFNFILYKNLLFFLLNIYLYNSNLTYIYIIYSFLNFLKYNILKNIIFLMNYNCLINKNNLNFNNNIIKYKILNIQKISKTTKKGRNKKFKLLIASGNSNGWVGIGQGKDMNFLTALNNAYNNSLKNIYFINKYYFNNIFYKFKSSKLLIKSNFNYGKGIKGSFYLKNIFELAGYNNIVTKRIGSPNKLNIINILLKNFTNKTQLSDYNNTINNYNYFKNLFKIS
;
A
#
# COMPACT_ATOMS: atom_id res chain seq x y z
N MET A 1 54.27 -0.59 18.39
CA MET A 1 52.88 -1.00 18.71
C MET A 1 51.80 -0.30 17.87
N ILE A 2 51.91 1.00 17.59
CA ILE A 2 50.90 1.80 16.86
C ILE A 2 50.76 1.41 15.36
N ILE A 3 51.86 1.05 14.70
CA ILE A 3 51.89 0.67 13.27
C ILE A 3 51.13 -0.65 13.02
N ASN A 4 51.26 -1.64 13.91
CA ASN A 4 50.54 -2.91 13.80
C ASN A 4 49.03 -2.76 14.02
N TYR A 5 48.59 -1.81 14.84
CA TYR A 5 47.16 -1.54 15.06
C TYR A 5 46.51 -0.91 13.83
N ASN A 6 47.19 0.03 13.17
CA ASN A 6 46.70 0.66 11.94
C ASN A 6 46.60 -0.33 10.78
N ILE A 7 47.56 -1.25 10.65
CA ILE A 7 47.51 -2.30 9.61
C ILE A 7 46.36 -3.27 9.87
N LYS A 8 46.16 -3.72 11.12
CA LYS A 8 45.05 -4.62 11.50
C LYS A 8 43.68 -3.95 11.30
N TYR A 9 43.55 -2.65 11.64
CA TYR A 9 42.33 -1.87 11.40
C TYR A 9 42.07 -1.63 9.90
N PHE A 10 43.10 -1.42 9.10
CA PHE A 10 42.96 -1.23 7.66
C PHE A 10 42.50 -2.52 6.98
N PHE A 11 43.08 -3.67 7.36
CA PHE A 11 42.64 -4.98 6.89
C PHE A 11 41.22 -5.34 7.38
N SER A 12 40.86 -5.07 8.64
CA SER A 12 39.51 -5.34 9.15
C SER A 12 38.44 -4.50 8.46
N LYS A 13 38.73 -3.22 8.18
CA LYS A 13 37.83 -2.30 7.49
C LYS A 13 37.66 -2.66 6.01
N LYS A 14 38.72 -3.15 5.36
CA LYS A 14 38.70 -3.66 3.97
C LYS A 14 37.82 -4.91 3.86
N ILE A 15 37.99 -5.88 4.77
CA ILE A 15 37.19 -7.11 4.83
C ILE A 15 35.71 -6.79 5.09
N TYR A 16 35.41 -5.88 6.04
CA TYR A 16 34.05 -5.47 6.36
C TYR A 16 33.32 -4.77 5.20
N LEU A 17 34.04 -3.94 4.43
CA LEU A 17 33.49 -3.28 3.23
C LEU A 17 33.20 -4.29 2.12
N GLU A 18 34.08 -5.28 1.90
CA GLU A 18 33.85 -6.34 0.91
C GLU A 18 32.63 -7.20 1.27
N HIS A 19 32.47 -7.58 2.54
CA HIS A 19 31.26 -8.28 3.00
C HIS A 19 29.98 -7.45 2.85
N LYS A 20 30.02 -6.13 3.06
CA LYS A 20 28.86 -5.26 2.81
C LYS A 20 28.47 -5.21 1.33
N VAL A 21 29.44 -5.11 0.43
CA VAL A 21 29.19 -5.11 -1.02
C VAL A 21 28.59 -6.45 -1.45
N ILE A 22 29.17 -7.57 -0.99
CA ILE A 22 28.61 -8.92 -1.21
C ILE A 22 27.17 -8.99 -0.72
N SER A 23 26.92 -8.60 0.52
CA SER A 23 25.57 -8.65 1.10
C SER A 23 24.56 -7.78 0.35
N TYR A 24 24.98 -6.64 -0.22
CA TYR A 24 24.13 -5.75 -1.00
C TYR A 24 23.69 -6.38 -2.33
N PHE A 25 24.58 -7.11 -3.02
CA PHE A 25 24.26 -7.81 -4.26
C PHE A 25 23.33 -9.02 -4.04
N PHE A 26 23.57 -9.80 -2.99
CA PHE A 26 22.75 -10.98 -2.68
C PHE A 26 21.35 -10.64 -2.13
N LYS A 27 21.19 -9.54 -1.37
CA LYS A 27 19.92 -9.18 -0.72
C LYS A 27 18.87 -8.57 -1.67
N LYS A 28 19.25 -8.20 -2.90
CA LYS A 28 18.38 -7.55 -3.89
C LYS A 28 18.07 -8.41 -5.14
N ASN A 29 18.38 -9.70 -5.16
CA ASN A 29 18.25 -10.58 -6.35
C ASN A 29 18.97 -10.01 -7.59
N PHE A 30 20.13 -9.38 -7.42
CA PHE A 30 20.88 -8.90 -8.58
C PHE A 30 21.67 -10.05 -9.23
N ASN A 31 21.63 -10.10 -10.58
CA ASN A 31 22.28 -11.10 -11.41
C ASN A 31 23.73 -11.37 -10.95
N PHE A 32 24.03 -12.62 -10.60
CA PHE A 32 25.39 -13.08 -10.23
C PHE A 32 26.47 -12.64 -11.23
N ASN A 33 26.12 -12.56 -12.52
CA ASN A 33 27.01 -12.10 -13.58
C ASN A 33 27.52 -10.66 -13.38
N LEU A 34 26.73 -9.77 -12.78
CA LEU A 34 27.16 -8.39 -12.49
C LEU A 34 28.23 -8.34 -11.41
N TYR A 35 28.05 -9.16 -10.36
CA TYR A 35 28.99 -9.25 -9.25
C TYR A 35 30.33 -9.86 -9.71
N PHE A 36 30.27 -10.93 -10.52
CA PHE A 36 31.45 -11.58 -11.08
C PHE A 36 32.24 -10.63 -11.99
N ASN A 37 31.55 -9.91 -12.88
CA ASN A 37 32.18 -8.92 -13.75
C ASN A 37 32.84 -7.79 -12.94
N PHE A 38 32.22 -7.32 -11.86
CA PHE A 38 32.82 -6.29 -11.01
C PHE A 38 34.14 -6.74 -10.36
N ILE A 39 34.20 -7.97 -9.84
CA ILE A 39 35.43 -8.53 -9.26
C ILE A 39 36.52 -8.66 -10.34
N LEU A 40 36.16 -9.22 -11.50
CA LEU A 40 37.09 -9.45 -12.60
C LEU A 40 37.73 -8.13 -13.05
N TYR A 41 36.92 -7.08 -13.21
CA TYR A 41 37.38 -5.75 -13.60
C TYR A 41 38.23 -5.05 -12.54
N LYS A 42 37.89 -5.20 -11.25
CA LYS A 42 38.70 -4.66 -10.14
C LYS A 42 40.11 -5.25 -10.14
N ASN A 43 40.21 -6.56 -10.33
CA ASN A 43 41.50 -7.26 -10.36
C ASN A 43 42.32 -6.90 -11.60
N LEU A 44 41.68 -6.79 -12.77
CA LEU A 44 42.37 -6.40 -14.00
C LEU A 44 42.91 -4.95 -13.94
N LEU A 45 42.13 -4.02 -13.35
CA LEU A 45 42.56 -2.63 -13.14
C LEU A 45 43.78 -2.56 -12.21
N PHE A 46 43.76 -3.33 -11.12
CA PHE A 46 44.87 -3.38 -10.16
C PHE A 46 46.16 -3.94 -10.81
N PHE A 47 46.02 -4.96 -11.66
CA PHE A 47 47.12 -5.52 -12.44
C PHE A 47 47.72 -4.50 -13.42
N LEU A 48 46.87 -3.79 -14.18
CA LEU A 48 47.30 -2.74 -15.11
C LEU A 48 47.99 -1.56 -14.39
N LEU A 49 47.49 -1.16 -13.21
CA LEU A 49 48.12 -0.11 -12.41
C LEU A 49 49.52 -0.52 -11.90
N ASN A 50 49.69 -1.78 -11.48
CA ASN A 50 50.98 -2.28 -11.01
C ASN A 50 52.01 -2.34 -12.14
N ILE A 51 51.59 -2.70 -13.36
CA ILE A 51 52.47 -2.67 -14.55
C ILE A 51 52.90 -1.23 -14.85
N TYR A 52 51.99 -0.26 -14.76
CA TYR A 52 52.31 1.15 -14.97
C TYR A 52 53.27 1.72 -13.93
N LEU A 53 53.14 1.33 -12.66
CA LEU A 53 54.06 1.72 -11.60
C LEU A 53 55.48 1.15 -11.81
N TYR A 54 55.62 0.05 -12.55
CA TYR A 54 56.90 -0.59 -12.83
C TYR A 54 57.60 -0.04 -14.08
N ASN A 55 56.86 0.45 -15.09
CA ASN A 55 57.40 1.07 -16.29
C ASN A 55 56.53 2.24 -16.77
N SER A 56 57.07 3.46 -16.69
CA SER A 56 56.38 4.72 -17.00
C SER A 56 56.41 5.10 -18.49
N ASN A 57 56.05 4.17 -19.38
CA ASN A 57 55.91 4.47 -20.81
C ASN A 57 54.52 5.09 -21.10
N LEU A 58 54.49 6.11 -21.98
CA LEU A 58 53.26 6.78 -22.45
C LEU A 58 52.21 5.81 -23.02
N THR A 59 52.64 4.69 -23.59
CA THR A 59 51.76 3.64 -24.13
C THR A 59 50.89 2.99 -23.05
N TYR A 60 51.40 2.80 -21.84
CA TYR A 60 50.63 2.23 -20.72
C TYR A 60 49.55 3.18 -20.21
N ILE A 61 49.80 4.50 -20.24
CA ILE A 61 48.80 5.52 -19.91
C ILE A 61 47.61 5.41 -20.87
N TYR A 62 47.87 5.24 -22.16
CA TYR A 62 46.83 5.10 -23.17
C TYR A 62 46.01 3.81 -23.00
N ILE A 63 46.67 2.70 -22.66
CA ILE A 63 46.01 1.42 -22.36
C ILE A 63 45.11 1.54 -21.12
N ILE A 64 45.60 2.16 -20.05
CA ILE A 64 44.81 2.40 -18.83
C ILE A 64 43.62 3.32 -19.11
N TYR A 65 43.82 4.40 -19.87
CA TYR A 65 42.75 5.32 -20.24
C TYR A 65 41.66 4.62 -21.07
N SER A 66 42.04 3.83 -22.07
CA SER A 66 41.11 3.04 -22.87
C SER A 66 40.34 2.03 -22.01
N PHE A 67 41.02 1.37 -21.07
CA PHE A 67 40.40 0.43 -20.15
C PHE A 67 39.42 1.09 -19.17
N LEU A 68 39.76 2.26 -18.63
CA LEU A 68 38.87 3.06 -17.78
C LEU A 68 37.61 3.50 -18.54
N ASN A 69 37.76 3.86 -19.81
CA ASN A 69 36.61 4.24 -20.65
C ASN A 69 35.70 3.03 -20.95
N PHE A 70 36.29 1.85 -21.19
CA PHE A 70 35.57 0.59 -21.33
C PHE A 70 34.79 0.23 -20.06
N LEU A 71 35.38 0.42 -18.88
CA LEU A 71 34.71 0.21 -17.60
C LEU A 71 33.52 1.14 -17.40
N LYS A 72 33.70 2.44 -17.72
CA LYS A 72 32.63 3.43 -17.64
C LYS A 72 31.43 3.04 -18.49
N TYR A 73 31.65 2.57 -19.72
CA TYR A 73 30.58 2.13 -20.61
C TYR A 73 29.84 0.90 -20.08
N ASN A 74 30.56 -0.13 -19.62
CA ASN A 74 29.93 -1.35 -19.11
C ASN A 74 29.14 -1.12 -17.81
N ILE A 75 29.63 -0.25 -16.92
CA ILE A 75 28.89 0.14 -15.71
C ILE A 75 27.59 0.85 -16.09
N LEU A 76 27.65 1.80 -17.04
CA LEU A 76 26.47 2.53 -17.50
C LEU A 76 25.43 1.60 -18.16
N LYS A 77 25.90 0.70 -19.04
CA LYS A 77 25.06 -0.33 -19.69
C LYS A 77 24.39 -1.24 -18.68
N ASN A 78 25.12 -1.66 -17.65
CA ASN A 78 24.59 -2.48 -16.56
C ASN A 78 23.53 -1.73 -15.74
N ILE A 79 23.76 -0.45 -15.41
CA ILE A 79 22.77 0.38 -14.69
C ILE A 79 21.48 0.54 -15.51
N ILE A 80 21.59 0.77 -16.82
CA ILE A 80 20.44 0.87 -17.72
C ILE A 80 19.69 -0.46 -17.79
N PHE A 81 20.42 -1.58 -17.90
CA PHE A 81 19.82 -2.92 -17.88
C PHE A 81 19.10 -3.22 -16.56
N LEU A 82 19.69 -2.83 -15.42
CA LEU A 82 19.10 -2.95 -14.08
C LEU A 82 17.85 -2.08 -13.92
N MET A 83 17.87 -0.85 -14.43
CA MET A 83 16.70 0.03 -14.49
C MET A 83 15.57 -0.60 -15.32
N ASN A 84 15.89 -1.14 -16.50
CA ASN A 84 14.92 -1.83 -17.35
C ASN A 84 14.37 -3.11 -16.71
N TYR A 85 15.21 -3.92 -16.06
CA TYR A 85 14.78 -5.13 -15.34
C TYR A 85 13.87 -4.80 -14.15
N ASN A 86 14.22 -3.79 -13.33
CA ASN A 86 13.34 -3.33 -12.25
C ASN A 86 12.03 -2.75 -12.79
N CYS A 87 12.05 -2.07 -13.93
CA CYS A 87 10.86 -1.57 -14.61
C CYS A 87 9.97 -2.71 -15.12
N LEU A 88 10.55 -3.78 -15.67
CA LEU A 88 9.87 -5.01 -16.09
C LEU A 88 9.31 -5.81 -14.90
N ILE A 89 10.07 -5.95 -13.82
CA ILE A 89 9.60 -6.59 -12.57
C ILE A 89 8.42 -5.80 -11.98
N ASN A 90 8.49 -4.46 -11.99
CA ASN A 90 7.35 -3.63 -11.59
C ASN A 90 6.15 -3.84 -12.54
N LYS A 91 6.34 -3.92 -13.86
CA LYS A 91 5.25 -4.21 -14.81
C LYS A 91 4.66 -5.62 -14.65
N ASN A 92 5.47 -6.62 -14.29
CA ASN A 92 5.01 -7.99 -14.11
C ASN A 92 4.34 -8.19 -12.73
N ASN A 93 4.78 -7.45 -11.70
CA ASN A 93 4.08 -7.35 -10.40
C ASN A 93 2.84 -6.46 -10.45
N LEU A 94 2.62 -5.71 -11.54
CA LEU A 94 1.42 -4.91 -11.75
C LEU A 94 0.23 -5.73 -12.29
N ASN A 95 0.44 -7.00 -12.62
CA ASN A 95 -0.62 -7.93 -12.97
C ASN A 95 -0.83 -8.98 -11.87
N PHE A 96 -1.28 -8.55 -10.68
CA PHE A 96 -2.20 -9.26 -9.77
C PHE A 96 -2.48 -8.48 -8.45
N ASN A 97 -2.54 -7.15 -8.49
CA ASN A 97 -3.15 -6.34 -7.41
C ASN A 97 -4.43 -5.65 -7.88
N ASN A 98 -5.31 -6.40 -8.55
CA ASN A 98 -6.68 -5.96 -8.83
C ASN A 98 -7.58 -5.88 -7.58
N ASN A 99 -7.04 -5.84 -6.35
CA ASN A 99 -7.83 -5.80 -5.11
C ASN A 99 -7.17 -4.94 -4.02
N ILE A 100 -6.98 -3.64 -4.27
CA ILE A 100 -6.62 -2.67 -3.19
C ILE A 100 -7.84 -2.37 -2.29
N ILE A 101 -9.03 -2.80 -2.70
CA ILE A 101 -10.30 -2.54 -2.03
C ILE A 101 -10.67 -3.74 -1.17
N LYS A 102 -10.57 -3.58 0.16
CA LYS A 102 -11.03 -4.58 1.13
C LYS A 102 -12.50 -4.34 1.43
N TYR A 103 -13.25 -5.39 1.74
CA TYR A 103 -14.63 -5.25 2.22
C TYR A 103 -14.83 -6.00 3.54
N LYS A 104 -15.76 -5.51 4.35
CA LYS A 104 -16.19 -6.13 5.61
C LYS A 104 -17.70 -6.10 5.73
N ILE A 105 -18.26 -7.21 6.18
CA ILE A 105 -19.70 -7.31 6.47
C ILE A 105 -19.98 -6.61 7.81
N LEU A 106 -20.90 -5.66 7.81
CA LEU A 106 -21.30 -4.89 8.98
C LEU A 106 -22.50 -5.52 9.69
N ASN A 107 -23.43 -6.07 8.92
CA ASN A 107 -24.65 -6.66 9.43
C ASN A 107 -25.22 -7.71 8.48
N ILE A 108 -25.73 -8.79 9.06
CA ILE A 108 -26.42 -9.87 8.36
C ILE A 108 -27.80 -9.99 8.99
N GLN A 109 -28.83 -9.97 8.16
CA GLN A 109 -30.22 -10.14 8.61
C GLN A 109 -30.95 -11.11 7.69
N LYS A 110 -31.68 -12.06 8.27
CA LYS A 110 -32.66 -12.86 7.54
C LYS A 110 -34.03 -12.20 7.70
N ILE A 111 -34.54 -11.63 6.63
CA ILE A 111 -35.83 -10.95 6.61
C ILE A 111 -36.86 -11.81 5.87
N SER A 112 -38.14 -11.66 6.20
CA SER A 112 -39.19 -12.47 5.59
C SER A 112 -40.43 -11.66 5.28
N LYS A 113 -41.07 -11.94 4.13
CA LYS A 113 -42.38 -11.41 3.76
C LYS A 113 -43.41 -12.55 3.85
N THR A 114 -44.51 -12.33 4.55
CA THR A 114 -45.66 -13.25 4.58
C THR A 114 -46.48 -13.13 3.30
N THR A 115 -46.87 -14.27 2.74
CA THR A 115 -47.75 -14.42 1.58
C THR A 115 -48.80 -15.49 1.90
N LYS A 116 -49.83 -15.65 1.06
CA LYS A 116 -50.86 -16.68 1.23
C LYS A 116 -50.28 -18.11 1.30
N LYS A 117 -49.14 -18.36 0.65
CA LYS A 117 -48.44 -19.65 0.60
C LYS A 117 -47.39 -19.83 1.72
N GLY A 118 -47.14 -18.81 2.56
CA GLY A 118 -46.20 -18.90 3.68
C GLY A 118 -45.24 -17.71 3.79
N ARG A 119 -44.05 -17.91 4.37
CA ARG A 119 -43.05 -16.85 4.60
C ARG A 119 -41.91 -16.94 3.59
N ASN A 120 -41.84 -15.98 2.66
CA ASN A 120 -40.74 -15.82 1.72
C ASN A 120 -39.54 -15.15 2.41
N LYS A 121 -38.48 -15.92 2.67
CA LYS A 121 -37.27 -15.45 3.37
C LYS A 121 -36.23 -14.93 2.36
N LYS A 122 -35.52 -13.85 2.73
CA LYS A 122 -34.40 -13.25 1.99
C LYS A 122 -33.30 -12.85 2.97
N PHE A 123 -32.05 -12.89 2.54
CA PHE A 123 -30.94 -12.29 3.25
C PHE A 123 -30.86 -10.80 2.92
N LYS A 124 -30.62 -9.97 3.92
CA LYS A 124 -30.25 -8.57 3.79
C LYS A 124 -28.87 -8.38 4.40
N LEU A 125 -27.96 -7.85 3.61
CA LEU A 125 -26.57 -7.61 3.99
C LEU A 125 -26.28 -6.13 3.96
N LEU A 126 -25.47 -5.68 4.92
CA LEU A 126 -24.87 -4.36 4.95
C LEU A 126 -23.36 -4.55 4.95
N ILE A 127 -22.68 -3.96 3.97
CA ILE A 127 -21.25 -4.14 3.73
C ILE A 127 -20.60 -2.75 3.65
N ALA A 128 -19.37 -2.66 4.14
CA ALA A 128 -18.48 -1.56 3.85
C ALA A 128 -17.29 -2.05 3.01
N SER A 129 -16.85 -1.24 2.04
CA SER A 129 -15.63 -1.44 1.27
C SER A 129 -14.70 -0.25 1.49
N GLY A 130 -13.38 -0.43 1.43
CA GLY A 130 -12.44 0.69 1.60
C GLY A 130 -10.99 0.33 1.28
N ASN A 131 -10.16 1.36 1.14
CA ASN A 131 -8.76 1.26 0.72
C ASN A 131 -7.76 1.62 1.84
N SER A 132 -8.22 1.79 3.08
CA SER A 132 -7.42 2.22 4.24
C SER A 132 -6.79 3.63 4.12
N ASN A 133 -7.17 4.42 3.12
CA ASN A 133 -6.69 5.78 2.89
C ASN A 133 -7.82 6.82 3.00
N GLY A 134 -8.80 6.58 3.88
CA GLY A 134 -9.93 7.48 4.12
C GLY A 134 -11.13 7.25 3.18
N TRP A 135 -10.98 6.45 2.12
CA TRP A 135 -12.07 6.10 1.21
C TRP A 135 -12.84 4.89 1.73
N VAL A 136 -14.15 5.07 1.94
CA VAL A 136 -15.07 4.02 2.39
C VAL A 136 -16.37 4.08 1.59
N GLY A 137 -16.74 2.97 0.98
CA GLY A 137 -18.04 2.74 0.37
C GLY A 137 -18.98 1.98 1.30
N ILE A 138 -20.27 2.31 1.30
CA ILE A 138 -21.28 1.60 2.11
C ILE A 138 -22.43 1.13 1.23
N GLY A 139 -22.66 -0.18 1.24
CA GLY A 139 -23.63 -0.83 0.37
C GLY A 139 -24.59 -1.73 1.15
N GLN A 140 -25.82 -1.80 0.67
CA GLN A 140 -26.79 -2.80 1.11
C GLN A 140 -27.20 -3.69 -0.06
N GLY A 141 -27.40 -4.97 0.22
CA GLY A 141 -27.84 -5.95 -0.76
C GLY A 141 -28.90 -6.85 -0.15
N LYS A 142 -29.81 -7.35 -0.99
CA LYS A 142 -30.88 -8.23 -0.54
C LYS A 142 -31.19 -9.26 -1.62
N ASP A 143 -31.17 -10.52 -1.25
CA ASP A 143 -31.52 -11.61 -2.17
C ASP A 143 -31.94 -12.88 -1.43
N MET A 144 -32.40 -13.92 -2.14
CA MET A 144 -32.72 -15.22 -1.56
C MET A 144 -31.46 -16.00 -1.16
N ASN A 145 -30.42 -15.96 -2.00
CA ASN A 145 -29.13 -16.59 -1.73
C ASN A 145 -28.18 -15.59 -1.04
N PHE A 146 -27.34 -16.09 -0.14
CA PHE A 146 -26.39 -15.27 0.61
C PHE A 146 -25.31 -14.67 -0.30
N LEU A 147 -24.73 -15.47 -1.19
CA LEU A 147 -23.63 -15.03 -2.08
C LEU A 147 -24.09 -13.96 -3.06
N THR A 148 -25.29 -14.12 -3.66
CA THR A 148 -25.83 -13.11 -4.57
C THR A 148 -26.19 -11.82 -3.83
N ALA A 149 -26.74 -11.91 -2.62
CA ALA A 149 -26.95 -10.74 -1.76
C ALA A 149 -25.64 -10.03 -1.41
N LEU A 150 -24.54 -10.78 -1.21
CA LEU A 150 -23.23 -10.25 -0.89
C LEU A 150 -22.64 -9.49 -2.09
N ASN A 151 -22.70 -10.09 -3.28
CA ASN A 151 -22.25 -9.44 -4.52
C ASN A 151 -23.05 -8.17 -4.81
N ASN A 152 -24.38 -8.21 -4.63
CA ASN A 152 -25.23 -7.02 -4.77
C ASN A 152 -24.87 -5.92 -3.76
N ALA A 153 -24.60 -6.29 -2.51
CA ALA A 153 -24.17 -5.36 -1.48
C ALA A 153 -22.78 -4.75 -1.77
N TYR A 154 -21.84 -5.56 -2.27
CA TYR A 154 -20.50 -5.13 -2.66
C TYR A 154 -20.54 -4.17 -3.86
N ASN A 155 -21.28 -4.50 -4.91
CA ASN A 155 -21.45 -3.62 -6.07
C ASN A 155 -22.09 -2.28 -5.67
N ASN A 156 -23.03 -2.30 -4.72
CA ASN A 156 -23.62 -1.07 -4.18
C ASN A 156 -22.66 -0.27 -3.31
N SER A 157 -21.73 -0.91 -2.59
CA SER A 157 -20.73 -0.18 -1.79
C SER A 157 -19.72 0.54 -2.67
N LEU A 158 -19.35 -0.06 -3.81
CA LEU A 158 -18.49 0.59 -4.81
C LEU A 158 -19.14 1.81 -5.47
N LYS A 159 -20.48 1.86 -5.55
CA LYS A 159 -21.21 3.03 -6.07
C LYS A 159 -21.32 4.16 -5.03
N ASN A 160 -21.55 3.81 -3.77
CA ASN A 160 -21.82 4.76 -2.70
C ASN A 160 -20.57 5.04 -1.86
N ILE A 161 -19.68 5.82 -2.45
CA ILE A 161 -18.37 6.18 -1.91
C ILE A 161 -18.44 7.40 -1.00
N TYR A 162 -17.71 7.36 0.10
CA TYR A 162 -17.53 8.47 1.02
C TYR A 162 -16.06 8.62 1.42
N PHE A 163 -15.61 9.87 1.57
CA PHE A 163 -14.29 10.17 2.10
C PHE A 163 -14.41 10.62 3.56
N ILE A 164 -13.72 9.92 4.46
CA ILE A 164 -13.73 10.19 5.91
C ILE A 164 -12.39 10.83 6.28
N ASN A 165 -12.42 12.11 6.64
CA ASN A 165 -11.22 12.90 6.95
C ASN A 165 -10.55 12.45 8.24
N LYS A 166 -9.25 12.10 8.18
CA LYS A 166 -8.49 11.54 9.32
C LYS A 166 -8.28 12.49 10.51
N TYR A 167 -8.40 13.80 10.31
CA TYR A 167 -7.85 14.79 11.23
C TYR A 167 -8.84 15.48 12.19
N TYR A 168 -10.15 15.27 12.04
CA TYR A 168 -11.13 16.07 12.80
C TYR A 168 -12.25 15.22 13.42
N PHE A 169 -12.03 14.78 14.66
CA PHE A 169 -13.12 14.36 15.55
C PHE A 169 -13.22 15.33 16.71
N ASN A 170 -14.19 16.23 16.65
CA ASN A 170 -14.57 17.02 17.82
C ASN A 170 -15.26 16.07 18.80
N ASN A 171 -14.88 16.10 20.08
CA ASN A 171 -15.40 15.24 21.16
C ASN A 171 -16.87 15.59 21.53
N ILE A 172 -17.73 15.69 20.52
CA ILE A 172 -19.11 16.16 20.58
C ILE A 172 -20.02 14.98 20.24
N PHE A 173 -21.25 15.02 20.77
CA PHE A 173 -22.30 14.09 20.38
C PHE A 173 -22.97 14.52 19.08
N TYR A 174 -22.91 13.66 18.08
CA TYR A 174 -23.63 13.84 16.82
C TYR A 174 -24.93 13.05 16.86
N LYS A 175 -26.03 13.66 16.40
CA LYS A 175 -27.38 13.07 16.46
C LYS A 175 -27.94 12.84 15.05
N PHE A 176 -28.59 11.70 14.87
CA PHE A 176 -29.47 11.45 13.73
C PHE A 176 -30.69 10.66 14.22
N LYS A 177 -31.88 11.24 14.05
CA LYS A 177 -33.12 10.73 14.64
C LYS A 177 -32.94 10.49 16.16
N SER A 178 -33.29 9.31 16.67
CA SER A 178 -33.15 8.91 18.08
C SER A 178 -31.77 8.30 18.43
N SER A 179 -30.82 8.28 17.50
CA SER A 179 -29.47 7.77 17.72
C SER A 179 -28.49 8.92 17.93
N LYS A 180 -27.57 8.76 18.89
CA LYS A 180 -26.44 9.65 19.15
C LYS A 180 -25.13 8.88 19.04
N LEU A 181 -24.10 9.48 18.47
CA LEU A 181 -22.76 8.91 18.33
C LEU A 181 -21.73 9.92 18.82
N LEU A 182 -20.88 9.48 19.74
CA LEU A 182 -19.67 10.20 20.14
C LEU A 182 -18.47 9.48 19.56
N ILE A 183 -17.62 10.25 18.90
CA ILE A 183 -16.33 9.79 18.40
C ILE A 183 -15.26 10.67 19.04
N LYS A 184 -14.28 10.01 19.62
CA LYS A 184 -13.13 10.65 20.27
C LYS A 184 -11.86 10.12 19.62
N SER A 185 -11.00 11.03 19.19
CA SER A 185 -9.63 10.67 18.83
C SER A 185 -8.94 10.15 20.09
N ASN A 186 -8.29 9.00 19.96
CA ASN A 186 -7.61 8.40 21.10
C ASN A 186 -6.15 8.86 21.08
N PHE A 187 -5.79 9.74 22.02
CA PHE A 187 -4.47 10.35 22.06
C PHE A 187 -3.34 9.37 22.42
N ASN A 188 -3.63 8.24 23.07
CA ASN A 188 -2.60 7.27 23.43
C ASN A 188 -2.34 6.30 22.28
N TYR A 189 -1.10 6.28 21.79
CA TYR A 189 -0.60 5.31 20.81
C TYR A 189 -0.80 3.86 21.30
N GLY A 190 -1.10 2.95 20.38
CA GLY A 190 -1.21 1.50 20.64
C GLY A 190 -2.56 0.99 21.19
N LYS A 191 -3.53 1.87 21.50
CA LYS A 191 -4.83 1.43 22.05
C LYS A 191 -5.79 0.85 20.99
N GLY A 192 -5.53 1.05 19.71
CA GLY A 192 -6.36 0.54 18.63
C GLY A 192 -7.73 1.24 18.50
N ILE A 193 -8.60 0.64 17.68
CA ILE A 193 -9.98 1.10 17.48
C ILE A 193 -10.91 0.41 18.51
N LYS A 194 -11.51 1.21 19.40
CA LYS A 194 -12.51 0.77 20.39
C LYS A 194 -13.90 1.26 20.01
N GLY A 195 -14.88 0.36 20.02
CA GLY A 195 -16.23 0.70 19.62
C GLY A 195 -17.09 -0.50 19.28
N SER A 196 -18.31 -0.23 18.81
CA SER A 196 -19.17 -1.26 18.23
C SER A 196 -18.54 -1.89 16.99
N PHE A 197 -18.75 -3.19 16.78
CA PHE A 197 -18.21 -3.97 15.66
C PHE A 197 -18.31 -3.30 14.29
N TYR A 198 -19.49 -2.81 13.91
CA TYR A 198 -19.69 -2.20 12.59
C TYR A 198 -18.93 -0.86 12.44
N LEU A 199 -18.86 -0.04 13.49
CA LEU A 199 -18.04 1.17 13.47
C LEU A 199 -16.55 0.82 13.37
N LYS A 200 -16.09 -0.17 14.14
CA LYS A 200 -14.71 -0.66 14.08
C LYS A 200 -14.32 -1.04 12.65
N ASN A 201 -15.15 -1.84 11.99
CA ASN A 201 -14.91 -2.26 10.60
C ASN A 201 -14.85 -1.07 9.63
N ILE A 202 -15.74 -0.09 9.78
CA ILE A 202 -15.74 1.13 8.95
C ILE A 202 -14.45 1.93 9.15
N PHE A 203 -14.06 2.19 10.40
CA PHE A 203 -12.86 2.98 10.69
C PHE A 203 -11.57 2.26 10.29
N GLU A 204 -11.53 0.94 10.40
CA GLU A 204 -10.40 0.14 9.93
C GLU A 204 -10.26 0.20 8.40
N LEU A 205 -11.39 0.12 7.68
CA LEU A 205 -11.42 0.29 6.23
C LEU A 205 -11.10 1.73 5.78
N ALA A 206 -11.40 2.72 6.61
CA ALA A 206 -10.94 4.10 6.42
C ALA A 206 -9.45 4.28 6.77
N GLY A 207 -8.82 3.32 7.44
CA GLY A 207 -7.41 3.34 7.83
C GLY A 207 -7.10 4.20 9.05
N TYR A 208 -7.99 4.16 10.03
CA TYR A 208 -7.70 4.66 11.36
C TYR A 208 -7.07 3.58 12.22
N ASN A 209 -6.08 3.99 13.01
CA ASN A 209 -5.43 3.09 13.95
C ASN A 209 -6.01 3.26 15.37
N ASN A 210 -6.30 4.51 15.78
CA ASN A 210 -6.66 4.84 17.16
C ASN A 210 -7.92 5.72 17.22
N ILE A 211 -9.07 5.10 17.50
CA ILE A 211 -10.36 5.80 17.66
C ILE A 211 -11.14 5.16 18.80
N VAL A 212 -11.84 5.96 19.58
CA VAL A 212 -12.86 5.49 20.53
C VAL A 212 -14.23 5.98 20.07
N THR A 213 -15.20 5.06 20.00
CA THR A 213 -16.59 5.41 19.69
C THR A 213 -17.55 4.92 20.76
N LYS A 214 -18.55 5.74 21.07
CA LYS A 214 -19.66 5.39 21.95
C LYS A 214 -20.97 5.79 21.30
N ARG A 215 -21.85 4.81 21.08
CA ARG A 215 -23.25 5.06 20.70
C ARG A 215 -24.11 5.25 21.95
N ILE A 216 -25.08 6.15 21.88
CA ILE A 216 -26.09 6.39 22.91
C ILE A 216 -27.48 6.47 22.25
N GLY A 217 -28.52 6.02 22.95
CA GLY A 217 -29.88 5.98 22.42
C GLY A 217 -30.13 4.77 21.50
N SER A 218 -30.88 4.98 20.42
CA SER A 218 -31.34 3.88 19.57
C SER A 218 -30.18 3.09 18.93
N PRO A 219 -30.16 1.74 19.01
CA PRO A 219 -29.11 0.87 18.48
C PRO A 219 -29.19 0.64 16.96
N ASN A 220 -30.04 1.38 16.23
CA ASN A 220 -30.20 1.18 14.80
C ASN A 220 -28.91 1.48 14.03
N LYS A 221 -28.30 0.43 13.46
CA LYS A 221 -27.01 0.48 12.75
C LYS A 221 -27.02 1.47 11.59
N LEU A 222 -28.11 1.53 10.82
CA LEU A 222 -28.24 2.44 9.68
C LEU A 222 -28.25 3.90 10.12
N ASN A 223 -28.97 4.22 11.21
CA ASN A 223 -28.99 5.58 11.74
C ASN A 223 -27.59 5.99 12.21
N ILE A 224 -26.87 5.12 12.89
CA ILE A 224 -25.53 5.42 13.41
C ILE A 224 -24.53 5.62 12.26
N ILE A 225 -24.62 4.81 11.20
CA ILE A 225 -23.83 5.02 9.99
C ILE A 225 -24.21 6.35 9.33
N ASN A 226 -25.49 6.71 9.27
CA ASN A 226 -25.90 8.01 8.75
C ASN A 226 -25.40 9.19 9.59
N ILE A 227 -25.25 9.03 10.92
CA ILE A 227 -24.56 10.04 11.76
C ILE A 227 -23.12 10.20 11.28
N LEU A 228 -22.41 9.09 11.09
CA LEU A 228 -21.02 9.11 10.66
C LEU A 228 -20.89 9.76 9.28
N LEU A 229 -21.72 9.34 8.32
CA LEU A 229 -21.72 9.90 6.97
C LEU A 229 -22.05 11.39 6.96
N LYS A 230 -23.10 11.82 7.66
CA LYS A 230 -23.54 13.22 7.60
C LYS A 230 -22.54 14.21 8.20
N ASN A 231 -21.80 13.81 9.24
CA ASN A 231 -20.94 14.74 10.00
C ASN A 231 -19.46 14.62 9.66
N PHE A 232 -18.99 13.48 9.15
CA PHE A 232 -17.56 13.21 8.93
C PHE A 232 -17.20 12.97 7.48
N THR A 233 -18.18 13.07 6.57
CA THR A 233 -17.91 13.05 5.15
C THR A 233 -18.08 14.45 4.62
N ASN A 234 -17.04 14.96 3.98
CA ASN A 234 -17.23 16.02 3.02
C ASN A 234 -17.95 15.35 1.85
N LYS A 235 -19.25 15.61 1.68
CA LYS A 235 -19.78 15.56 0.31
C LYS A 235 -18.97 16.61 -0.42
N THR A 236 -18.00 16.17 -1.21
CA THR A 236 -17.24 17.05 -2.09
C THR A 236 -18.24 17.99 -2.75
N GLN A 237 -18.12 19.29 -2.47
CA GLN A 237 -18.76 20.30 -3.28
C GLN A 237 -18.29 20.06 -4.71
N LEU A 238 -19.15 20.31 -5.69
CA LEU A 238 -19.00 19.91 -7.10
C LEU A 238 -17.70 20.40 -7.79
N SER A 239 -16.84 21.19 -7.14
CA SER A 239 -15.53 21.60 -7.67
C SER A 239 -14.52 20.45 -7.81
N ASP A 240 -14.63 19.39 -7.00
CA ASP A 240 -13.79 18.18 -7.14
C ASP A 240 -14.40 17.14 -8.09
N TYR A 241 -15.59 17.40 -8.65
CA TYR A 241 -16.35 16.42 -9.43
C TYR A 241 -15.57 15.95 -10.67
N ASN A 242 -14.84 16.86 -11.34
CA ASN A 242 -14.00 16.54 -12.50
C ASN A 242 -12.80 15.62 -12.15
N ASN A 243 -12.21 15.76 -10.96
CA ASN A 243 -11.17 14.85 -10.47
C ASN A 243 -11.74 13.49 -10.03
N THR A 244 -12.96 13.48 -9.48
CA THR A 244 -13.64 12.22 -9.11
C THR A 244 -14.20 11.45 -10.29
N ILE A 245 -14.64 12.09 -11.38
CA ILE A 245 -15.00 11.41 -12.64
C ILE A 245 -13.76 10.79 -13.27
N ASN A 246 -12.64 11.49 -13.28
CA ASN A 246 -11.37 10.94 -13.75
C ASN A 246 -10.94 9.74 -12.90
N ASN A 247 -11.08 9.80 -11.57
CA ASN A 247 -10.80 8.65 -10.71
C ASN A 247 -11.84 7.53 -10.85
N TYR A 248 -13.13 7.81 -11.01
CA TYR A 248 -14.17 6.81 -11.19
C TYR A 248 -14.05 6.10 -12.55
N ASN A 249 -13.80 6.84 -13.64
CA ASN A 249 -13.53 6.27 -14.95
C ASN A 249 -12.18 5.53 -14.97
N TYR A 250 -11.17 6.03 -14.24
CA TYR A 250 -9.92 5.31 -14.00
C TYR A 250 -10.17 3.98 -13.30
N PHE A 251 -10.91 3.96 -12.18
CA PHE A 251 -11.24 2.71 -11.48
C PHE A 251 -12.17 1.80 -12.29
N LYS A 252 -13.17 2.34 -12.99
CA LYS A 252 -14.09 1.58 -13.85
C LYS A 252 -13.34 0.90 -15.01
N ASN A 253 -12.42 1.62 -15.65
CA ASN A 253 -11.55 1.08 -16.70
C ASN A 253 -10.52 0.09 -16.15
N LEU A 254 -9.96 0.35 -14.96
CA LEU A 254 -9.01 -0.54 -14.28
C LEU A 254 -9.65 -1.88 -13.88
N PHE A 255 -10.93 -1.86 -13.46
CA PHE A 255 -11.64 -3.05 -12.98
C PHE A 255 -12.48 -3.76 -14.06
N LYS A 256 -12.51 -3.29 -15.31
CA LYS A 256 -13.31 -3.85 -16.43
C LYS A 256 -14.74 -4.24 -16.01
N ILE A 257 -15.37 -3.42 -15.18
CA ILE A 257 -16.75 -3.67 -14.74
C ILE A 257 -17.65 -3.12 -15.86
N SER A 258 -18.31 -4.01 -16.61
CA SER A 258 -19.33 -3.65 -17.61
C SER A 258 -20.53 -2.98 -16.94
#